data_AF-A0A0E2BEQ4-F1
#
_entry.id   AF-A0A0E2BEQ4-F1
#
_cell.length_a   1.000
_cell.length_b   1.000
_cell.length_c   1.000
_cell.angle_alpha   90.00
_cell.angle_beta   90.00
_cell.angle_gamma   90.00
#
_symmetry.space_group_name_H-M   'P 1'
#
loop_
_entity.id
_entity.type
_entity.pdbx_description
1 polymer ?
#
loop_
_entity_poly.entity_id
_entity_poly.type
_entity_poly.pdbx_seq_one_letter_code
_entity_poly.pdbx_strand_id
1 'polypeptide(L)'
;MEFGLGYIGVGIAAGVAILGAALGIGRIGGSATEGISRQPEAGGKIQTAMIIAAALIEGAALFALVIAFQAAGTLNEGLKATVAHQTKASAVVTEEKGK
;
A
#
# COMPACT_ATOMS: atom_id res chain seq x y z
N MET A 1 -2.52 17.20 14.72
CA MET A 1 -1.44 17.09 13.71
C MET A 1 -0.88 15.67 13.62
N GLU A 2 -0.71 14.93 14.73
CA GLU A 2 -0.14 13.57 14.71
C GLU A 2 -0.83 12.59 13.74
N PHE A 3 -2.16 12.48 13.76
CA PHE A 3 -2.88 11.60 12.83
C PHE A 3 -2.65 11.96 11.35
N GLY A 4 -2.53 13.25 11.05
CA GLY A 4 -2.28 13.74 9.68
C GLY A 4 -0.95 13.25 9.12
N LEU A 5 0.11 13.27 9.93
CA LEU A 5 1.42 12.73 9.55
C LEU A 5 1.36 11.21 9.31
N GLY A 6 0.56 10.49 10.11
CA GLY A 6 0.32 9.06 9.93
C GLY A 6 -0.26 8.73 8.54
N TYR A 7 -1.29 9.46 8.10
CA TYR A 7 -1.88 9.24 6.78
C TYR A 7 -0.94 9.58 5.63
N ILE A 8 -0.12 10.62 5.78
CA ILE A 8 0.93 10.95 4.80
C ILE A 8 1.95 9.81 4.70
N GLY A 9 2.38 9.26 5.83
CA GLY A 9 3.30 8.12 5.87
C GLY A 9 2.74 6.88 5.16
N VAL A 10 1.46 6.56 5.38
CA VAL A 10 0.76 5.46 4.69
C VAL A 10 0.71 5.70 3.18
N GLY A 11 0.37 6.91 2.74
CA GLY A 11 0.30 7.26 1.33
C GLY A 11 1.65 7.14 0.63
N ILE A 12 2.73 7.59 1.28
CA ILE A 12 4.10 7.46 0.76
C ILE A 12 4.51 5.99 0.67
N ALA A 13 4.26 5.20 1.72
CA ALA A 13 4.61 3.78 1.74
C ALA A 13 3.92 3.01 0.59
N ALA A 14 2.62 3.23 0.40
CA ALA A 14 1.87 2.61 -0.69
C ALA A 14 2.38 3.08 -2.07
N GLY A 15 2.62 4.39 -2.24
CA GLY A 15 3.12 4.96 -3.49
C GLY A 15 4.49 4.41 -3.90
N VAL A 16 5.44 4.34 -2.95
CA VAL A 16 6.78 3.81 -3.20
C VAL A 16 6.72 2.31 -3.54
N ALA A 17 5.87 1.53 -2.86
CA ALA A 17 5.68 0.12 -3.16
C ALA A 17 5.20 -0.10 -4.60
N ILE A 18 4.17 0.64 -5.04
CA ILE A 18 3.64 0.57 -6.41
C ILE A 18 4.69 1.00 -7.43
N LEU A 19 5.46 2.07 -7.16
CA LEU A 19 6.51 2.52 -8.07
C LEU A 19 7.61 1.45 -8.24
N GLY A 20 8.01 0.79 -7.15
CA GLY A 20 8.96 -0.32 -7.20
C GLY A 20 8.44 -1.49 -8.04
N ALA A 21 7.17 -1.87 -7.83
CA ALA A 21 6.52 -2.94 -8.58
C ALA A 21 6.42 -2.61 -10.07
N ALA A 22 5.95 -1.41 -10.42
CA ALA A 22 5.79 -0.95 -11.79
C ALA A 22 7.11 -0.93 -12.57
N LEU A 23 8.20 -0.48 -11.95
CA LEU A 23 9.52 -0.48 -12.56
C LEU A 23 10.08 -1.90 -12.74
N GLY A 24 9.83 -2.78 -11.77
CA GLY A 24 10.23 -4.19 -11.84
C GLY A 24 9.51 -4.95 -12.95
N ILE A 25 8.17 -4.90 -12.96
CA ILE A 25 7.36 -5.60 -13.95
C ILE A 25 7.57 -5.05 -15.36
N GLY A 26 7.73 -3.73 -15.52
CA GLY A 26 8.01 -3.11 -16.80
C GLY A 26 9.33 -3.60 -17.41
N ARG A 27 10.38 -3.74 -16.59
CA ARG A 27 11.65 -4.32 -17.04
C ARG A 27 11.52 -5.80 -17.41
N ILE A 28 10.85 -6.59 -16.59
CA ILE A 28 10.62 -8.02 -16.87
C ILE A 28 9.88 -8.20 -18.20
N GLY A 29 8.79 -7.46 -18.41
CA GLY A 29 7.99 -7.54 -19.64
C GLY A 29 8.78 -7.07 -20.87
N GLY A 30 9.56 -6.00 -20.75
CA GLY A 30 10.43 -5.51 -21.81
C GLY A 30 11.48 -6.54 -22.22
N SER A 31 12.22 -7.08 -21.25
CA SER A 31 13.24 -8.11 -21.52
C SER A 31 12.65 -9.41 -22.05
N ALA A 32 11.46 -9.81 -21.59
CA ALA A 32 10.78 -10.98 -22.11
C ALA A 32 10.36 -10.79 -23.58
N THR A 33 9.80 -9.63 -23.92
CA THR A 33 9.39 -9.31 -25.30
C THR A 33 10.58 -9.30 -26.25
N GLU A 34 11.70 -8.70 -25.83
CA GLU A 34 12.94 -8.72 -26.61
C GLU A 34 13.54 -10.13 -26.74
N GLY A 35 13.46 -10.94 -25.68
CA GLY A 35 13.89 -12.33 -25.73
C GLY A 35 13.06 -13.16 -26.72
N ILE A 36 11.74 -13.01 -26.69
CA ILE A 36 10.81 -13.71 -27.59
C ILE A 36 11.04 -13.29 -29.05
N SER A 37 11.31 -12.00 -29.32
CA SER A 37 11.55 -11.55 -30.69
C SER A 37 12.85 -12.09 -31.28
N ARG A 38 13.88 -12.29 -30.45
CA ARG A 38 15.17 -12.88 -30.87
C ARG A 38 15.12 -14.40 -31.02
N GLN A 39 14.31 -15.09 -30.20
CA GLN A 39 14.20 -16.56 -30.18
C GLN A 39 12.72 -16.98 -30.05
N PRO A 40 11.94 -16.91 -31.14
CA PRO A 40 10.52 -17.22 -31.11
C PRO A 40 10.21 -18.66 -30.69
N GLU A 41 11.09 -19.61 -31.01
CA GLU A 41 11.01 -21.02 -30.61
C GLU A 41 11.10 -21.22 -29.09
N ALA A 42 11.76 -20.31 -28.38
CA ALA A 42 11.85 -20.32 -26.92
C ALA A 42 10.70 -19.55 -26.25
N GLY A 43 9.77 -18.98 -27.03
CA GLY A 43 8.82 -17.98 -26.53
C GLY A 43 7.96 -18.43 -25.36
N GLY A 44 7.47 -19.68 -25.39
CA GLY A 44 6.70 -20.26 -24.28
C GLY A 44 7.50 -20.39 -22.98
N LYS A 45 8.79 -20.75 -23.06
CA LYS A 45 9.68 -20.83 -21.88
C LYS A 45 9.96 -19.44 -21.31
N ILE A 46 10.22 -18.46 -22.19
CA ILE A 46 10.46 -17.06 -21.79
C ILE A 46 9.21 -16.48 -21.11
N GLN A 47 8.02 -16.72 -21.68
CA GLN A 47 6.76 -16.27 -21.09
C GLN A 47 6.50 -16.91 -19.72
N THR A 48 6.80 -18.20 -19.56
CA THR A 48 6.67 -18.89 -18.27
C THR A 48 7.60 -18.27 -17.22
N ALA A 49 8.87 -18.04 -17.57
CA ALA A 49 9.82 -17.37 -16.67
C ALA A 49 9.39 -15.94 -16.33
N MET A 50 8.87 -15.19 -17.31
CA MET A 50 8.32 -13.84 -17.14
C MET A 50 7.17 -13.83 -16.13
N ILE A 51 6.21 -14.75 -16.25
CA ILE A 51 5.06 -14.84 -15.35
C ILE A 51 5.49 -15.20 -13.92
N ILE A 52 6.45 -16.11 -13.76
CA ILE A 52 6.98 -16.47 -12.43
C ILE A 52 7.66 -15.24 -11.79
N ALA A 53 8.52 -14.54 -12.54
CA ALA A 53 9.20 -13.34 -12.05
C ALA A 53 8.20 -12.22 -11.72
N ALA A 54 7.19 -12.02 -12.58
CA ALA A 54 6.09 -11.09 -12.36
C ALA A 54 5.33 -11.41 -11.07
N ALA A 55 4.94 -12.68 -10.87
CA ALA A 55 4.21 -13.11 -9.69
C ALA A 55 5.00 -12.90 -8.38
N LEU A 56 6.33 -13.07 -8.41
CA LEU A 56 7.18 -12.81 -7.24
C LEU A 56 7.22 -11.32 -6.88
N ILE A 57 7.33 -10.43 -7.87
CA ILE A 57 7.30 -8.98 -7.65
C ILE A 57 5.91 -8.55 -7.16
N GLU A 58 4.85 -9.03 -7.80
CA GLU A 58 3.47 -8.74 -7.39
C GLU A 58 3.20 -9.23 -5.97
N GLY A 59 3.68 -10.42 -5.60
CA GLY A 59 3.58 -10.93 -4.23
C GLY A 59 4.21 -10.00 -3.19
N ALA A 60 5.41 -9.49 -3.46
CA ALA A 60 6.08 -8.53 -2.58
C ALA A 60 5.35 -7.18 -2.52
N ALA A 61 4.87 -6.69 -3.68
CA ALA A 61 4.13 -5.43 -3.77
C ALA A 61 2.81 -5.48 -3.01
N LEU A 62 2.03 -6.54 -3.19
CA LEU A 62 0.78 -6.76 -2.48
C LEU A 62 1.00 -6.88 -0.97
N PHE A 63 2.07 -7.53 -0.53
CA PHE A 63 2.39 -7.60 0.90
C PHE A 63 2.63 -6.21 1.50
N ALA A 64 3.37 -5.34 0.80
CA ALA A 64 3.59 -3.96 1.23
C ALA A 64 2.28 -3.14 1.25
N LEU A 65 1.40 -3.32 0.26
CA LEU A 65 0.09 -2.66 0.22
C LEU A 65 -0.83 -3.13 1.36
N VAL A 66 -0.79 -4.42 1.71
CA VAL A 66 -1.56 -4.96 2.84
C VAL A 66 -1.10 -4.32 4.16
N ILE A 67 0.22 -4.16 4.36
CA ILE A 67 0.75 -3.47 5.54
C ILE A 67 0.30 -2.01 5.57
N ALA A 68 0.38 -1.30 4.44
CA ALA A 68 -0.06 0.09 4.35
C ALA A 68 -1.56 0.23 4.64
N PHE A 69 -2.39 -0.67 4.09
CA PHE A 69 -3.82 -0.74 4.35
C PHE A 69 -4.11 -1.02 5.83
N GLN A 70 -3.41 -1.98 6.44
CA GLN A 70 -3.58 -2.31 7.85
C GLN A 70 -3.20 -1.13 8.75
N ALA A 71 -2.13 -0.42 8.44
CA ALA A 71 -1.71 0.78 9.16
C ALA A 71 -2.75 1.90 9.04
N ALA A 72 -3.35 2.09 7.86
CA ALA A 72 -4.46 3.03 7.67
C ALA A 72 -5.67 2.69 8.57
N GLY A 73 -6.01 1.40 8.66
CA GLY A 73 -7.07 0.91 9.55
C GLY A 73 -6.80 1.24 11.01
N THR A 74 -5.57 0.97 11.48
CA THR A 74 -5.17 1.29 12.87
C THR A 74 -5.24 2.80 13.16
N LEU A 75 -4.83 3.65 12.21
CA LEU A 75 -4.93 5.11 12.34
C LEU A 75 -6.40 5.57 12.45
N ASN A 76 -7.29 4.98 11.65
CA ASN A 76 -8.72 5.30 11.69
C ASN A 76 -9.34 4.98 13.07
N GLU A 77 -9.00 3.84 13.65
CA GLU A 77 -9.51 3.47 14.98
C GLU A 77 -8.97 4.40 16.08
N GLY A 78 -7.69 4.79 16.01
CA GLY A 78 -7.12 5.77 16.94
C GLY A 78 -7.78 7.15 16.85
N LEU A 79 -8.13 7.60 15.63
CA LEU A 79 -8.84 8.85 15.41
C LEU A 79 -10.25 8.81 16.03
N LYS A 80 -11.02 7.74 15.77
CA LYS A 80 -12.36 7.55 16.35
C LYS A 80 -12.34 7.58 17.88
N ALA A 81 -11.39 6.88 18.50
CA ALA A 81 -11.25 6.84 19.95
C ALA A 81 -10.96 8.24 20.54
N THR A 82 -10.07 9.01 19.89
CA THR A 82 -9.73 10.36 20.32
C THR A 82 -10.94 11.30 20.23
N VAL A 83 -11.69 11.24 19.14
CA VAL A 83 -12.90 12.05 18.96
C VAL A 83 -13.96 11.68 20.00
N ALA A 84 -14.21 10.39 20.24
CA ALA A 84 -15.18 9.95 21.23
C ALA A 84 -14.84 10.41 22.66
N HIS A 85 -13.55 10.43 23.02
CA HIS A 85 -13.09 10.94 24.31
C HIS A 85 -13.31 12.45 24.44
N GLN A 86 -13.01 13.23 23.39
CA GLN A 86 -13.22 14.68 23.37
C GLN A 86 -14.71 15.05 23.50
N THR A 87 -15.60 14.34 22.80
CA THR A 87 -17.05 14.60 22.88
C THR A 87 -17.60 14.38 24.28
N LYS A 88 -17.17 13.31 24.98
CA LYS A 88 -17.58 13.06 26.37
C LYS A 88 -17.05 14.12 27.33
N ALA A 89 -15.78 14.52 27.18
CA ALA A 89 -15.18 15.55 28.02
C ALA A 89 -15.89 16.91 27.88
N SER A 90 -16.25 17.34 26.67
CA SER A 90 -16.99 18.60 26.45
C SER A 90 -18.42 18.57 27.01
N ALA A 91 -19.09 17.42 26.99
CA ALA A 91 -20.43 17.27 27.56
C ALA A 91 -20.41 17.45 29.10
N VAL A 92 -19.45 16.83 29.79
CA VAL A 92 -19.30 16.94 31.25
C VAL A 92 -19.00 18.38 31.69
N VAL A 93 -18.12 19.08 30.98
CA VAL A 93 -17.79 20.50 31.26
C VAL A 93 -19.00 21.41 31.10
N THR A 94 -19.90 21.08 30.17
CA THR A 94 -21.13 21.85 29.94
C THR A 94 -22.16 21.60 31.05
N GLU A 95 -22.23 20.37 31.55
CA GLU A 95 -23.10 19.99 32.66
C GLU A 95 -22.66 20.65 33.99
N GLU A 96 -21.36 20.76 34.24
CA GLU A 96 -20.82 21.37 35.46
C GLU A 96 -21.02 22.89 35.51
N LYS A 97 -21.02 23.58 34.35
CA LYS A 97 -21.27 25.03 34.29
C LYS A 97 -22.75 25.43 34.35
N GLY A 98 -23.66 24.46 34.20
CA GLY A 98 -25.11 24.67 34.29
C GLY A 98 -25.70 24.44 35.68
N LYS A 99 -24.87 24.02 36.64
CA LYS A 99 -25.20 23.84 38.06
C LYS A 99 -24.54 24.93 38.90
#